data_AF-A0A1V5ZJW4-F1
#
_entry.id   AF-A0A1V5ZJW4-F1
#
_cell.length_a   1.000
_cell.length_b   1.000
_cell.length_c   1.000
_cell.angle_alpha   90.00
_cell.angle_beta   90.00
_cell.angle_gamma   90.00
#
_symmetry.space_group_name_H-M   'P 1'
#
loop_
_entity.id
_entity.type
_entity.pdbx_description
1 polymer ?
#
loop_
_entity_poly.entity_id
_entity_poly.type
_entity_poly.pdbx_seq_one_letter_code
_entity_poly.pdbx_strand_id
1 'polypeptide(L)'
;MNRYNTCKKSIYKDEFGNNYFDIFTFPLENLKITDIPQEYVLNKNDILRFDLLIYNVYGNCSYDELVLYYNKIGNIYDVQVGAKIKFPSKRDLDNFYSENIK
;
A
#
# COMPACT_ATOMS: atom_id res chain seq x y z
N MET A 1 6.84 17.94 -1.41
CA MET A 1 5.37 17.80 -1.51
C MET A 1 5.02 16.51 -0.79
N ASN A 2 4.32 16.60 0.35
CA ASN A 2 4.08 15.45 1.22
C ASN A 2 2.80 14.73 0.77
N ARG A 3 2.77 13.38 0.82
CA ARG A 3 1.62 12.54 0.38
C ARG A 3 0.30 12.87 1.09
N TYR A 4 0.38 13.53 2.24
CA TYR A 4 -0.78 13.99 3.01
C TYR A 4 -1.49 15.22 2.42
N ASN A 5 -0.88 15.94 1.46
CA ASN A 5 -1.43 17.21 0.95
C ASN A 5 -2.28 17.08 -0.33
N THR A 6 -2.55 15.88 -0.84
CA THR A 6 -3.20 15.72 -2.16
C THR A 6 -4.50 14.91 -2.17
N CYS A 7 -4.98 14.40 -1.04
CA CYS A 7 -6.18 13.56 -1.06
C CYS A 7 -7.44 14.39 -1.35
N LYS A 8 -8.04 14.24 -2.54
CA LYS A 8 -9.29 14.95 -2.92
C LYS A 8 -10.57 14.20 -2.56
N LYS A 9 -10.47 12.92 -2.18
CA LYS A 9 -11.62 12.01 -2.06
C LYS A 9 -11.86 11.40 -0.68
N SER A 10 -11.04 11.71 0.33
CA SER A 10 -11.32 11.25 1.70
C SER A 10 -12.64 11.85 2.19
N ILE A 11 -13.50 11.01 2.80
CA ILE A 11 -14.74 11.47 3.45
C ILE A 11 -14.46 12.13 4.81
N TYR A 12 -13.23 12.03 5.31
CA TYR A 12 -12.80 12.59 6.59
C TYR A 12 -11.96 13.85 6.38
N LYS A 13 -12.28 14.88 7.17
CA LYS A 13 -11.66 16.21 7.10
C LYS A 13 -10.87 16.47 8.36
N ASP A 14 -9.76 17.18 8.23
CA ASP A 14 -9.05 17.74 9.37
C ASP A 14 -9.85 18.87 10.03
N GLU A 15 -9.34 19.40 11.14
CA GLU A 15 -9.93 20.52 11.88
C GLU A 15 -10.02 21.83 11.06
N PHE A 16 -9.34 21.89 9.91
CA PHE A 16 -9.33 23.01 8.97
C PHE A 16 -10.22 22.76 7.73
N GLY A 17 -10.90 21.61 7.67
CA GLY A 17 -11.79 21.24 6.56
C GLY A 17 -11.09 20.66 5.34
N ASN A 18 -9.78 20.39 5.39
CA ASN A 18 -9.05 19.73 4.32
C ASN A 18 -9.26 18.22 4.40
N ASN A 19 -9.44 17.59 3.25
CA ASN A 19 -9.45 16.14 3.15
C ASN A 19 -8.02 15.63 3.43
N TYR A 20 -7.84 14.84 4.49
CA TYR A 20 -6.53 14.27 4.84
C TYR A 20 -6.44 12.81 4.40
N PHE A 21 -5.21 12.39 4.10
CA PHE A 21 -4.87 11.00 3.80
C PHE A 21 -5.05 10.18 5.08
N ASP A 22 -6.15 9.44 5.20
CA ASP A 22 -6.38 8.48 6.27
C ASP A 22 -6.45 7.08 5.68
N ILE A 23 -5.50 6.24 6.11
CA ILE A 23 -5.31 4.85 5.70
C ILE A 23 -6.56 4.01 6.03
N PHE A 24 -7.33 4.38 7.06
CA PHE A 24 -8.59 3.73 7.42
C PHE A 24 -9.79 4.15 6.57
N THR A 25 -9.59 5.11 5.67
CA THR A 25 -10.68 5.77 4.91
C THR A 25 -10.41 5.80 3.42
N PHE A 26 -9.25 5.27 3.02
CA PHE A 26 -9.02 4.89 1.64
C PHE A 26 -10.13 3.95 1.21
N PRO A 27 -10.73 4.15 0.03
CA PRO A 27 -11.64 3.17 -0.53
C PRO A 27 -10.79 2.02 -1.07
N LEU A 28 -10.08 1.29 -0.19
CA LEU A 28 -9.25 0.14 -0.54
C LEU A 28 -10.11 -0.95 -1.20
N GLU A 29 -11.43 -0.93 -1.00
CA GLU A 29 -12.39 -1.69 -1.79
C GLU A 29 -12.30 -1.45 -3.32
N ASN A 30 -11.77 -0.30 -3.75
CA ASN A 30 -11.58 0.03 -5.15
C ASN A 30 -10.25 -0.48 -5.72
N LEU A 31 -9.40 -1.14 -4.92
CA LEU A 31 -8.16 -1.72 -5.40
C LEU A 31 -8.46 -2.90 -6.33
N LYS A 32 -8.30 -2.66 -7.63
CA LYS A 32 -8.51 -3.67 -8.68
C LYS A 32 -7.17 -4.21 -9.15
N ILE A 33 -6.98 -5.51 -8.95
CA ILE A 33 -5.80 -6.23 -9.44
C ILE A 33 -6.19 -6.96 -10.72
N THR A 34 -5.50 -6.65 -11.81
CA THR A 34 -5.76 -7.20 -13.15
C THR A 34 -4.68 -8.19 -13.56
N ASP A 35 -3.45 -7.96 -13.11
CA ASP A 35 -2.32 -8.83 -13.40
C ASP A 35 -2.17 -9.93 -12.35
N ILE A 36 -1.60 -11.08 -12.74
CA ILE A 36 -1.27 -12.15 -11.80
C ILE A 36 -0.19 -11.63 -10.84
N PRO A 37 -0.44 -11.58 -9.52
CA PRO A 37 0.55 -11.11 -8.56
C PRO A 37 1.75 -12.03 -8.50
N GLN A 38 2.93 -11.46 -8.28
CA GLN A 38 4.14 -12.23 -8.01
C GLN A 38 4.11 -12.75 -6.56
N GLU A 39 4.30 -14.05 -6.38
CA GLU A 39 4.50 -14.63 -5.05
C GLU A 39 5.96 -14.50 -4.61
N TYR A 40 6.16 -14.22 -3.34
CA TYR A 40 7.48 -14.11 -2.72
C TYR A 40 7.45 -14.68 -1.30
N VAL A 41 8.54 -15.33 -0.88
CA VAL A 41 8.67 -15.91 0.46
C VAL A 41 9.49 -14.97 1.33
N LEU A 42 8.89 -14.49 2.42
CA LEU A 42 9.50 -13.50 3.31
C LEU A 42 10.62 -14.11 4.15
N ASN A 43 11.78 -13.46 4.15
CA ASN A 43 12.85 -13.71 5.10
C ASN A 43 12.78 -12.75 6.31
N LYS A 44 13.69 -12.90 7.28
CA LYS A 44 13.73 -12.03 8.47
C LYS A 44 14.02 -10.56 8.14
N ASN A 45 14.93 -10.31 7.19
CA ASN A 45 15.29 -8.95 6.80
C ASN A 45 14.13 -8.26 6.06
N ASP A 46 13.36 -9.02 5.28
CA ASP A 46 12.17 -8.53 4.59
C ASP A 46 11.11 -8.03 5.57
N ILE A 47 10.91 -8.74 6.68
CA ILE A 47 9.99 -8.31 7.74
C ILE A 47 10.53 -7.08 8.47
N LEU A 48 11.82 -7.07 8.81
CA LEU A 48 12.45 -5.96 9.54
C LEU A 48 12.56 -4.67 8.70
N ARG A 49 12.72 -4.81 7.40
CA ARG A 49 12.94 -3.73 6.43
C ARG A 49 11.99 -3.86 5.24
N PHE A 50 10.71 -3.97 5.56
CA PHE A 50 9.66 -4.10 4.56
C PHE A 50 9.65 -2.91 3.59
N ASP A 51 10.00 -1.72 4.08
CA ASP A 51 10.24 -0.53 3.27
C ASP A 51 11.24 -0.78 2.12
N LEU A 52 12.35 -1.46 2.40
CA LEU A 52 13.36 -1.80 1.39
C LEU A 52 12.86 -2.87 0.42
N LEU A 53 12.10 -3.86 0.90
CA LEU A 53 11.49 -4.85 0.02
C LEU A 53 10.53 -4.20 -0.96
N ILE A 54 9.66 -3.29 -0.48
CA ILE A 54 8.73 -2.53 -1.30
C ILE A 54 9.49 -1.65 -2.30
N TYR A 55 10.54 -0.95 -1.86
CA TYR A 55 11.39 -0.17 -2.76
C TYR A 55 12.02 -1.03 -3.86
N ASN A 56 12.51 -2.23 -3.53
CA ASN A 56 13.11 -3.13 -4.51
C ASN A 56 12.10 -3.63 -5.55
N VAL A 57 10.84 -3.86 -5.17
CA VAL A 57 9.79 -4.33 -6.07
C VAL A 57 9.25 -3.21 -6.96
N TYR A 58 9.02 -2.01 -6.40
CA TYR A 58 8.26 -0.95 -7.07
C TYR A 58 9.05 0.32 -7.40
N GLY A 59 10.27 0.48 -6.85
CA GLY A 59 11.10 1.68 -6.94
C GLY A 59 10.64 2.84 -6.04
N ASN A 60 9.68 2.60 -5.13
CA ASN A 60 9.13 3.58 -4.20
C ASN A 60 8.53 2.84 -2.99
N CYS A 61 8.77 3.35 -1.77
CA CYS A 61 8.25 2.79 -0.52
C CYS A 61 6.74 3.05 -0.29
N SER A 62 6.11 3.91 -1.09
CA SER A 62 4.73 4.37 -0.84
C SER A 62 3.66 3.28 -0.99
N TYR A 63 4.00 2.10 -1.53
CA TYR A 63 3.05 1.02 -1.80
C TYR A 63 2.91 0.00 -0.66
N ASP A 64 3.65 0.19 0.45
CA ASP A 64 3.67 -0.72 1.59
C ASP A 64 2.27 -1.04 2.12
N GLU A 65 1.47 0.00 2.39
CA GLU A 65 0.11 -0.10 2.90
C GLU A 65 -0.83 -0.87 1.94
N LEU A 66 -0.74 -0.61 0.63
CA LEU A 66 -1.57 -1.31 -0.37
C LEU A 66 -1.21 -2.80 -0.46
N VAL A 67 0.07 -3.12 -0.40
CA VAL A 67 0.54 -4.51 -0.43
C VAL A 67 0.09 -5.25 0.82
N LEU A 68 0.24 -4.65 2.00
CA LEU A 68 -0.22 -5.26 3.25
C LEU A 68 -1.74 -5.48 3.24
N TYR A 69 -2.50 -4.47 2.80
CA TYR A 69 -3.96 -4.58 2.66
C TYR A 69 -4.36 -5.72 1.70
N TYR A 70 -3.75 -5.77 0.51
CA TYR A 70 -4.03 -6.82 -0.48
C TYR A 70 -3.81 -8.23 0.09
N ASN A 71 -2.80 -8.39 0.94
CA ASN A 71 -2.48 -9.65 1.59
C ASN A 71 -3.26 -9.92 2.89
N LYS A 72 -4.15 -9.00 3.30
CA LYS A 72 -4.89 -9.06 4.57
C LYS A 72 -3.97 -9.11 5.80
N ILE A 73 -2.85 -8.40 5.73
CA ILE A 73 -1.87 -8.27 6.80
C ILE A 73 -2.08 -6.91 7.46
N GLY A 74 -2.43 -6.89 8.75
CA GLY A 74 -2.59 -5.65 9.49
C GLY A 74 -1.25 -4.98 9.82
N ASN A 75 -0.25 -5.78 10.18
CA ASN A 75 1.09 -5.32 10.46
C ASN A 75 2.10 -6.36 9.98
N ILE A 76 3.15 -5.93 9.26
CA ILE A 76 4.18 -6.83 8.74
C ILE A 76 4.93 -7.56 9.87
N TYR A 77 5.05 -6.96 11.05
CA TYR A 77 5.75 -7.57 12.19
C TYR A 77 4.99 -8.74 12.82
N ASP A 78 3.72 -8.93 12.48
CA ASP A 78 2.91 -10.08 12.93
C ASP A 78 3.13 -11.31 12.02
N VAL A 79 3.86 -11.15 10.92
CA VAL A 79 4.11 -12.19 9.92
C VAL A 79 5.32 -13.03 10.31
N GLN A 80 5.25 -14.35 10.09
CA GLN A 80 6.35 -15.26 10.35
C GLN A 80 7.29 -15.38 9.14
N VAL A 81 8.59 -15.59 9.42
CA VAL A 81 9.57 -15.94 8.39
C VAL A 81 9.12 -17.19 7.64
N GLY A 82 9.25 -17.18 6.31
CA GLY A 82 8.76 -18.23 5.43
C GLY A 82 7.31 -18.03 4.95
N ALA A 83 6.60 -17.03 5.47
CA ALA A 83 5.28 -16.68 4.96
C ALA A 83 5.36 -16.19 3.50
N LYS A 84 4.32 -16.49 2.73
CA LYS A 84 4.17 -16.00 1.37
C LYS A 84 3.46 -14.65 1.38
N ILE A 85 3.98 -13.73 0.59
CA ILE A 85 3.34 -12.45 0.26
C ILE A 85 3.15 -12.37 -1.25
N LYS A 86 2.08 -11.69 -1.66
CA LYS A 86 1.74 -11.43 -3.06
C LYS A 86 1.98 -9.96 -3.38
N PHE A 87 2.70 -9.70 -4.45
CA PHE A 87 2.96 -8.36 -4.97
C PHE A 87 2.12 -8.12 -6.23
N PRO A 88 1.07 -7.29 -6.16
CA PRO A 88 0.34 -6.84 -7.35
C PRO A 88 1.26 -6.11 -8.34
N SER A 89 0.83 -5.95 -9.58
CA SER A 89 1.66 -5.21 -10.54
C SER A 89 1.74 -3.73 -10.15
N LYS A 90 2.89 -3.10 -10.42
CA LYS A 90 3.08 -1.66 -10.21
C LYS A 90 1.99 -0.84 -10.92
N ARG A 91 1.61 -1.27 -12.13
CA ARG A 91 0.57 -0.62 -12.93
C ARG A 91 -0.77 -0.59 -12.21
N ASP A 92 -1.20 -1.71 -11.61
CA ASP A 92 -2.46 -1.76 -10.87
C ASP A 92 -2.45 -0.82 -9.65
N LEU A 93 -1.32 -0.78 -8.93
CA LEU A 93 -1.16 0.15 -7.81
C LEU A 93 -1.15 1.61 -8.28
N ASP A 94 -0.41 1.93 -9.35
CA ASP A 94 -0.36 3.27 -9.93
C ASP A 94 -1.73 3.76 -10.43
N ASN A 95 -2.52 2.86 -11.03
CA ASN A 95 -3.89 3.15 -11.45
C ASN A 95 -4.75 3.50 -10.24
N PHE A 96 -4.68 2.70 -9.17
CA PHE A 96 -5.38 2.99 -7.93
C PHE A 96 -5.01 4.36 -7.35
N TYR A 97 -3.71 4.68 -7.29
CA TYR A 97 -3.23 5.99 -6.83
C TYR A 97 -3.78 7.13 -7.71
N SER A 98 -3.72 6.96 -9.03
CA SER A 98 -4.15 7.97 -9.99
C SER A 98 -5.66 8.24 -9.92
N GLU A 99 -6.47 7.22 -9.67
CA GLU A 99 -7.93 7.34 -9.59
C GLU A 99 -8.42 7.89 -8.25
N ASN A 100 -7.67 7.69 -7.15
CA ASN A 100 -8.16 7.98 -5.80
C ASN A 100 -7.42 9.12 -5.07
N ILE A 101 -6.20 9.49 -5.49
CA ILE A 101 -5.32 10.38 -4.70
C ILE A 101 -4.86 11.64 -5.47
N LYS A 102 -4.95 11.68 -6.79
CA LYS A 102 -4.49 12.84 -7.60
C LYS A 102 -5.55 13.93 -7.81
#